data_AF-I4GSD9-F1
#
_entry.id   AF-I4GSD9-F1
#
_cell.length_a   1.000
_cell.length_b   1.000
_cell.length_c   1.000
_cell.angle_alpha   90.00
_cell.angle_beta   90.00
_cell.angle_gamma   90.00
#
_symmetry.space_group_name_H-M   'P 1'
#
loop_
_entity.id
_entity.type
_entity.pdbx_description
1 polymer ?
#
loop_
_entity_poly.entity_id
_entity_poly.type
_entity_poly.pdbx_seq_one_letter_code
_entity_poly.pdbx_strand_id
1 'polypeptide(L)'
;MRYHIRHQTNYFYNQPVILSPHLLRLRPKSDGGQTLREFTLKINPEPLTITNIIDLDGNSCLQIWFNQPTEELLIDVVSEVETHGVNPFQYLLEPWATCLPFDYPISLHSQLQPYRQFYGLANDPDVAALAQEVMQETEGQVLSFLFNLNDKIYRNCQQIIRITGEPYLPGNTWKNKQGSCRDFVVLFMDVCRCVGLASRFVSGYQEGDLDQGERHLHAWVEVYLPGGGWKGYDPTHGLAVSDRHISLVSSPIPRYCAPVEGNARPVNLGHQVIESQLSSTISIDLLS
;
A
#
# COMPACT_ATOMS: atom_id res chain seq x y z
N MET A 1 -5.21 12.60 14.86
CA MET A 1 -4.94 11.79 16.09
C MET A 1 -3.44 11.62 16.28
N ARG A 2 -2.93 11.22 17.45
CA ARG A 2 -1.49 10.96 17.65
C ARG A 2 -1.25 9.50 17.99
N TYR A 3 -0.39 8.83 17.23
CA TYR A 3 -0.10 7.41 17.32
C TYR A 3 1.35 7.15 17.70
N HIS A 4 1.57 6.18 18.58
CA HIS A 4 2.85 5.53 18.78
C HIS A 4 2.79 4.14 18.13
N ILE A 5 3.68 3.90 17.17
CA ILE A 5 3.68 2.69 16.35
C ILE A 5 5.02 2.00 16.50
N ARG A 6 5.00 0.71 16.86
CA ARG A 6 6.17 -0.15 16.78
C ARG A 6 5.92 -1.27 15.78
N HIS A 7 6.83 -1.44 14.84
CA HIS A 7 6.80 -2.51 13.86
C HIS A 7 8.13 -3.24 13.87
N GLN A 8 8.10 -4.51 14.26
CA GLN A 8 9.25 -5.39 14.22
C GLN A 8 9.05 -6.46 13.14
N THR A 9 10.04 -6.63 12.28
CA THR A 9 10.12 -7.70 11.28
C THR A 9 11.41 -8.47 11.51
N ASN A 10 11.34 -9.79 11.60
CA ASN A 10 12.50 -10.64 11.80
C ASN A 10 12.55 -11.77 10.77
N TYR A 11 13.70 -11.90 10.10
CA TYR A 11 13.99 -12.97 9.17
C TYR A 11 15.06 -13.88 9.79
N PHE A 12 14.72 -15.15 10.02
CA PHE A 12 15.68 -16.16 10.42
C PHE A 12 16.04 -17.01 9.21
N TYR A 13 17.34 -17.12 8.91
CA TYR A 13 17.87 -17.93 7.83
C TYR A 13 18.36 -19.28 8.38
N ASN A 14 18.15 -20.35 7.62
CA ASN A 14 18.60 -21.69 8.01
C ASN A 14 20.14 -21.88 7.98
N GLN A 15 20.88 -20.87 7.53
CA GLN A 15 22.34 -20.83 7.39
C GLN A 15 22.82 -19.38 7.28
N PRO A 16 24.13 -19.10 7.47
CA PRO A 16 24.69 -17.77 7.24
C PRO A 16 24.50 -17.29 5.79
N VAL A 17 23.97 -16.08 5.65
CA VAL A 17 23.75 -15.40 4.37
C VAL A 17 24.49 -14.06 4.31
N ILE A 18 24.77 -13.62 3.08
CA ILE A 18 25.21 -12.26 2.78
C ILE A 18 24.00 -11.50 2.26
N LEU A 19 23.63 -10.45 2.98
CA LEU A 19 22.54 -9.55 2.59
C LEU A 19 23.03 -8.60 1.48
N SER A 20 22.30 -8.55 0.38
CA SER A 20 22.43 -7.49 -0.63
C SER A 20 21.91 -6.17 -0.06
N PRO A 21 22.07 -5.03 -0.75
CA PRO A 21 21.44 -3.79 -0.31
C PRO A 21 19.92 -3.99 -0.15
N HIS A 22 19.37 -3.54 0.98
CA HIS A 22 17.94 -3.58 1.28
C HIS A 22 17.35 -2.17 1.19
N LEU A 23 16.12 -2.09 0.71
CA LEU A 23 15.33 -0.88 0.68
C LEU A 23 14.15 -1.04 1.65
N LEU A 24 14.11 -0.18 2.65
CA LEU A 24 13.11 -0.18 3.70
C LEU A 24 12.14 0.98 3.50
N ARG A 25 10.83 0.67 3.53
CA ARG A 25 9.72 1.60 3.32
C ARG A 25 8.79 1.66 4.53
N LEU A 26 9.37 1.56 5.73
CA LEU A 26 8.66 1.59 7.01
C LEU A 26 8.66 2.97 7.69
N ARG A 27 9.22 4.00 7.04
CA ARG A 27 9.18 5.38 7.55
C ARG A 27 7.85 6.03 7.13
N PRO A 28 6.99 6.45 8.07
CA PRO A 28 5.73 7.11 7.72
C PRO A 28 5.95 8.39 6.92
N LYS A 29 5.04 8.67 5.97
CA LYS A 29 5.05 9.91 5.18
C LYS A 29 4.82 11.14 6.08
N SER A 30 5.15 12.31 5.57
CA SER A 30 4.71 13.59 6.14
C SER A 30 4.17 14.46 5.02
N ASP A 31 2.88 14.76 5.07
CA ASP A 31 2.13 15.49 4.05
C ASP A 31 0.91 16.19 4.67
N GLY A 32 -0.09 16.56 3.86
CA GLY A 32 -1.29 17.24 4.35
C GLY A 32 -2.19 16.39 5.27
N GLY A 33 -2.06 15.06 5.25
CA GLY A 33 -2.87 14.15 6.05
C GLY A 33 -2.16 13.60 7.29
N GLN A 34 -0.84 13.74 7.41
CA GLN A 34 -0.10 13.28 8.58
C GLN A 34 1.26 13.96 8.74
N THR A 35 1.79 13.96 9.96
CA THR A 35 3.13 14.46 10.31
C THR A 35 3.87 13.43 11.15
N LEU A 36 5.06 13.02 10.69
CA LEU A 36 5.97 12.19 11.45
C LEU A 36 6.69 13.07 12.49
N ARG A 37 6.46 12.79 13.78
CA ARG A 37 7.05 13.51 14.91
C ARG A 37 8.39 12.92 15.31
N GLU A 38 8.43 11.59 15.44
CA GLU A 38 9.64 10.86 15.82
C GLU A 38 9.75 9.57 15.02
N PHE A 39 10.99 9.15 14.73
CA PHE A 39 11.28 7.90 14.03
C PHE A 39 12.62 7.34 14.50
N THR A 40 12.60 6.12 15.02
CA THR A 40 13.77 5.35 15.42
C THR A 40 13.79 4.05 14.64
N LEU A 41 14.98 3.69 14.14
CA LEU A 41 15.24 2.43 13.45
C LEU A 41 16.37 1.70 14.16
N LYS A 42 16.14 0.43 14.49
CA LYS A 42 17.17 -0.51 14.94
C LYS A 42 17.22 -1.67 13.95
N ILE A 43 18.44 -2.05 13.55
CA ILE A 43 18.67 -3.16 12.64
C ILE A 43 19.75 -4.06 13.23
N ASN A 44 19.54 -5.37 13.15
CA ASN A 44 20.56 -6.39 13.40
C ASN A 44 20.62 -7.33 12.18
N PRO A 45 21.80 -7.63 11.58
CA PRO A 45 23.14 -7.16 11.96
C PRO A 45 23.30 -5.66 11.78
N GLU A 46 24.29 -5.07 12.46
CA GLU A 46 24.61 -3.65 12.32
C GLU A 46 24.92 -3.33 10.84
N PRO A 47 24.18 -2.40 10.21
CA PRO A 47 24.45 -2.03 8.83
C PRO A 47 25.80 -1.35 8.67
N LEU A 48 26.44 -1.56 7.52
CA LEU A 48 27.62 -0.79 7.12
C LEU A 48 27.26 0.70 6.96
N THR A 49 26.12 0.99 6.36
CA THR A 49 25.60 2.35 6.20
C THR A 49 24.09 2.33 5.93
N ILE A 50 23.44 3.43 6.30
CA ILE A 50 22.01 3.69 6.04
C ILE A 50 21.91 5.06 5.39
N THR A 51 21.22 5.14 4.25
CA THR A 51 20.98 6.39 3.52
C THR A 51 19.48 6.64 3.39
N ASN A 52 19.04 7.82 3.80
CA ASN A 52 17.69 8.30 3.50
C ASN A 52 17.63 8.73 2.04
N ILE A 53 16.68 8.19 1.29
CA ILE A 53 16.45 8.52 -0.11
C ILE A 53 14.98 8.88 -0.35
N ILE A 54 14.74 9.61 -1.44
CA ILE A 54 13.41 9.84 -1.98
C ILE A 54 13.32 9.06 -3.29
N ASP A 55 12.33 8.19 -3.42
CA ASP A 55 12.09 7.44 -4.65
C ASP A 55 11.35 8.27 -5.72
N LEU A 56 11.07 7.67 -6.87
CA LEU A 56 10.38 8.34 -7.98
C LEU A 56 8.96 8.80 -7.64
N ASP A 57 8.30 8.12 -6.71
CA ASP A 57 6.94 8.43 -6.24
C ASP A 57 6.94 9.43 -5.06
N GLY A 58 8.12 9.93 -4.67
CA GLY A 58 8.28 10.88 -3.57
C GLY A 58 8.22 10.24 -2.18
N ASN A 59 8.36 8.93 -2.06
CA ASN A 59 8.36 8.25 -0.77
C ASN A 59 9.72 8.38 -0.08
N SER A 60 9.70 8.57 1.24
CA SER A 60 10.92 8.58 2.06
C SER A 60 11.32 7.15 2.42
N CYS A 61 12.37 6.65 1.78
CA CYS A 61 12.86 5.28 1.94
C CYS A 61 14.25 5.26 2.57
N LEU A 62 14.62 4.12 3.13
CA LEU A 62 15.92 3.88 3.76
C LEU A 62 16.65 2.81 2.97
N GLN A 63 17.74 3.19 2.31
CA GLN A 63 18.64 2.24 1.66
C GLN A 63 19.68 1.78 2.69
N ILE A 64 19.81 0.47 2.87
CA ILE A 64 20.63 -0.16 3.91
C ILE A 64 21.63 -1.10 3.24
N TRP A 65 22.89 -1.01 3.64
CA TRP A 65 23.95 -1.88 3.15
C TRP A 65 24.57 -2.66 4.30
N PHE A 66 24.93 -3.91 4.02
CA PHE A 66 25.54 -4.84 4.97
C PHE A 66 26.89 -5.31 4.43
N ASN A 67 27.81 -5.64 5.34
CA ASN A 67 29.12 -6.18 4.97
C ASN A 67 29.53 -7.43 5.76
N GLN A 68 28.71 -7.86 6.73
CA GLN A 68 28.92 -9.08 7.50
C GLN A 68 27.89 -10.15 7.12
N PRO A 69 28.30 -11.44 7.09
CA PRO A 69 27.34 -12.53 7.07
C PRO A 69 26.46 -12.55 8.32
N THR A 70 25.23 -13.03 8.18
CA THR A 70 24.29 -13.15 9.30
C THR A 70 23.36 -14.35 9.12
N GLU A 71 22.82 -14.87 10.23
CA GLU A 71 21.75 -15.86 10.25
C GLU A 71 20.38 -15.23 10.55
N GLU A 72 20.36 -13.92 10.85
CA GLU A 72 19.17 -13.18 11.22
C GLU A 72 19.18 -11.78 10.59
N LEU A 73 18.01 -11.28 10.17
CA LEU A 73 17.78 -9.87 9.90
C LEU A 73 16.60 -9.38 10.72
N LEU A 74 16.89 -8.64 11.79
CA LEU A 74 15.91 -7.94 12.61
C LEU A 74 15.81 -6.48 12.15
N ILE A 75 14.59 -6.02 11.96
CA ILE A 75 14.25 -4.62 11.68
C ILE A 75 13.21 -4.22 12.71
N ASP A 76 13.53 -3.27 13.59
CA ASP A 76 12.64 -2.74 14.62
C ASP A 76 12.49 -1.23 14.42
N VAL A 77 11.29 -0.81 14.07
CA VAL A 77 10.93 0.58 13.77
C VAL A 77 9.96 1.07 14.83
N VAL A 78 10.25 2.22 15.42
CA VAL A 78 9.35 2.95 16.30
C VAL A 78 9.08 4.32 15.70
N SER A 79 7.81 4.69 15.58
CA SER A 79 7.38 5.96 15.01
C SER A 79 6.33 6.63 15.88
N GLU A 80 6.39 7.95 16.01
CA GLU A 80 5.28 8.76 16.49
C GLU A 80 4.71 9.58 15.34
N VAL A 81 3.43 9.40 15.05
CA VAL A 81 2.77 10.04 13.90
C VAL A 81 1.52 10.77 14.36
N GLU A 82 1.35 11.99 13.89
CA GLU A 82 0.11 12.73 14.06
C GLU A 82 -0.67 12.76 12.75
N THR A 83 -1.89 12.23 12.73
CA THR A 83 -2.80 12.27 11.59
C THR A 83 -3.70 13.50 11.64
N HIS A 84 -3.96 14.07 10.48
CA HIS A 84 -4.72 15.30 10.26
C HIS A 84 -5.90 15.02 9.32
N GLY A 85 -6.97 15.82 9.41
CA GLY A 85 -8.10 15.73 8.48
C GLY A 85 -9.10 14.63 8.82
N VAL A 86 -10.00 14.91 9.76
CA VAL A 86 -11.07 13.99 10.21
C VAL A 86 -12.15 13.78 9.14
N ASN A 87 -12.35 14.76 8.25
CA ASN A 87 -13.35 14.66 7.18
C ASN A 87 -12.70 14.26 5.85
N PRO A 88 -12.84 13.00 5.41
CA PRO A 88 -12.26 12.52 4.16
C PRO A 88 -12.88 13.19 2.92
N PHE A 89 -13.99 13.93 3.06
CA PHE A 89 -14.73 14.59 1.98
C PHE A 89 -14.57 16.11 1.96
N GLN A 90 -13.59 16.65 2.69
CA GLN A 90 -13.32 18.09 2.73
C GLN A 90 -12.55 18.57 1.48
N TYR A 91 -13.19 18.49 0.31
CA TYR A 91 -12.65 18.98 -0.95
C TYR A 91 -13.78 19.23 -1.97
N LEU A 92 -13.44 19.94 -3.05
CA LEU A 92 -14.32 20.10 -4.21
C LEU A 92 -13.61 19.54 -5.43
N LEU A 93 -14.35 18.88 -6.31
CA LEU A 93 -13.84 18.47 -7.60
C LEU A 93 -13.84 19.66 -8.57
N GLU A 94 -12.89 19.65 -9.50
CA GLU A 94 -13.00 20.50 -10.68
C GLU A 94 -14.31 20.20 -11.42
N PRO A 95 -15.02 21.20 -11.98
CA PRO A 95 -16.34 20.98 -12.59
C PRO A 95 -16.37 19.94 -13.72
N TRP A 96 -15.26 19.76 -14.45
CA TRP A 96 -15.15 18.76 -15.52
C TRP A 96 -14.86 17.35 -15.00
N ALA A 97 -14.39 17.22 -13.75
CA ALA A 97 -13.93 15.97 -13.15
C ALA A 97 -15.04 15.22 -12.38
N THR A 98 -16.30 15.53 -12.62
CA THR A 98 -17.43 14.97 -11.85
C THR A 98 -18.07 13.75 -12.51
N CYS A 99 -17.79 13.49 -13.79
CA CYS A 99 -18.44 12.44 -14.58
C CYS A 99 -17.43 11.49 -15.25
N LEU A 100 -17.86 10.24 -15.47
CA LEU A 100 -17.15 9.19 -16.18
C LEU A 100 -17.68 9.03 -17.62
N PRO A 101 -16.88 8.48 -18.56
CA PRO A 101 -15.48 8.07 -18.40
C PRO A 101 -14.56 9.26 -18.18
N PHE A 102 -13.54 9.05 -17.36
CA PHE A 102 -12.65 10.11 -16.91
C PHE A 102 -11.58 10.42 -17.97
N ASP A 103 -11.53 11.68 -18.39
CA ASP A 103 -10.52 12.16 -19.35
C ASP A 103 -9.70 13.30 -18.73
N TYR A 104 -8.42 13.03 -18.46
CA TYR A 104 -7.51 14.02 -17.89
C TYR A 104 -7.02 14.98 -19.00
N PRO A 105 -6.92 16.29 -18.72
CA PRO A 105 -6.21 17.22 -19.60
C PRO A 105 -4.82 16.69 -19.96
N ILE A 106 -4.37 16.92 -21.19
CA ILE A 106 -3.16 16.29 -21.74
C ILE A 106 -1.91 16.49 -20.86
N SER A 107 -1.79 17.65 -20.22
CA SER A 107 -0.70 17.98 -19.29
C SER A 107 -0.66 17.10 -18.05
N LEU A 108 -1.83 16.70 -17.51
CA LEU A 108 -1.95 15.76 -16.41
C LEU A 108 -1.90 14.31 -16.89
N HIS A 109 -2.52 14.03 -18.03
CA HIS A 109 -2.57 12.68 -18.61
C HIS A 109 -1.17 12.08 -18.76
N SER A 110 -0.19 12.83 -19.29
CA SER A 110 1.18 12.35 -19.45
C SER A 110 1.87 12.04 -18.13
N GLN A 111 1.64 12.84 -17.09
CA GLN A 111 2.22 12.63 -15.75
C GLN A 111 1.55 11.46 -15.02
N LEU A 112 0.27 11.22 -15.28
CA LEU A 112 -0.53 10.16 -14.66
C LEU A 112 -0.47 8.83 -15.42
N GLN A 113 0.27 8.74 -16.52
CA GLN A 113 0.31 7.53 -17.36
C GLN A 113 0.68 6.26 -16.56
N PRO A 114 1.69 6.25 -15.66
CA PRO A 114 2.00 5.06 -14.86
C PRO A 114 0.84 4.64 -13.94
N TYR A 115 0.07 5.61 -13.45
CA TYR A 115 -1.06 5.40 -12.55
C TYR A 115 -2.33 4.90 -13.24
N ARG A 116 -2.33 4.88 -14.58
CA ARG A 116 -3.44 4.41 -15.42
C ARG A 116 -3.16 3.05 -16.07
N GLN A 117 -1.96 2.49 -15.89
CA GLN A 117 -1.58 1.20 -16.43
C GLN A 117 -2.14 0.06 -15.58
N PHE A 118 -2.82 -0.91 -16.21
CA PHE A 118 -3.35 -2.10 -15.54
C PHE A 118 -2.25 -2.92 -14.86
N TYR A 119 -2.54 -3.47 -13.68
CA TYR A 119 -1.57 -4.25 -12.90
C TYR A 119 -1.08 -5.48 -13.68
N GLY A 120 -1.98 -6.21 -14.33
CA GLY A 120 -1.66 -7.37 -15.18
C GLY A 120 -1.15 -7.00 -16.59
N LEU A 121 -0.92 -5.71 -16.87
CA LEU A 121 -0.60 -5.17 -18.20
C LEU A 121 -1.67 -5.42 -19.29
N ALA A 122 -2.84 -5.92 -18.89
CA ALA A 122 -3.96 -6.19 -19.75
C ALA A 122 -5.26 -5.79 -19.05
N ASN A 123 -6.22 -5.29 -19.82
CA ASN A 123 -7.56 -5.04 -19.34
C ASN A 123 -8.31 -6.38 -19.22
N ASP A 124 -8.60 -6.81 -18.00
CA ASP A 124 -9.33 -8.05 -17.73
C ASP A 124 -10.83 -7.85 -18.03
N PRO A 125 -11.48 -8.72 -18.84
CA PRO A 125 -12.88 -8.56 -19.22
C PRO A 125 -13.85 -8.52 -18.05
N ASP A 126 -13.61 -9.28 -16.99
CA ASP A 126 -14.51 -9.33 -15.82
C ASP A 126 -14.38 -8.06 -14.97
N VAL A 127 -13.18 -7.48 -14.94
CA VAL A 127 -12.91 -6.19 -14.30
C VAL A 127 -13.55 -5.05 -15.11
N ALA A 128 -13.43 -5.10 -16.43
CA ALA A 128 -14.08 -4.13 -17.32
C ALA A 128 -15.62 -4.21 -17.23
N ALA A 129 -16.19 -5.42 -17.10
CA ALA A 129 -17.61 -5.62 -16.88
C ALA A 129 -18.07 -5.03 -15.54
N LEU A 130 -17.33 -5.28 -14.45
CA LEU A 130 -17.60 -4.64 -13.16
C LEU A 130 -17.53 -3.11 -13.26
N ALA A 131 -16.52 -2.56 -13.94
CA ALA A 131 -16.40 -1.12 -14.14
C ALA A 131 -17.62 -0.53 -14.86
N GLN A 132 -18.09 -1.19 -15.92
CA GLN A 132 -19.29 -0.77 -16.64
C GLN A 132 -20.55 -0.88 -15.78
N GLU A 133 -20.71 -1.95 -15.01
CA GLU A 133 -21.84 -2.14 -14.08
C GLU A 133 -21.93 -0.99 -13.07
N VAL A 134 -20.84 -0.71 -12.33
CA VAL A 134 -20.84 0.36 -11.32
C VAL A 134 -21.04 1.73 -11.96
N MET A 135 -20.45 1.97 -13.14
CA MET A 135 -20.63 3.22 -13.87
C MET A 135 -22.08 3.43 -14.29
N GLN A 136 -22.79 2.39 -14.73
CA GLN A 136 -24.21 2.47 -15.08
C GLN A 136 -25.09 2.71 -13.85
N GLU A 137 -24.87 1.96 -12.76
CA GLU A 137 -25.63 2.10 -11.51
C GLU A 137 -25.51 3.50 -10.88
N THR A 138 -24.41 4.19 -11.15
CA THR A 138 -24.11 5.50 -10.57
C THR A 138 -24.29 6.65 -11.56
N GLU A 139 -24.84 6.36 -12.74
CA GLU A 139 -25.02 7.32 -13.84
C GLU A 139 -23.71 8.06 -14.20
N GLY A 140 -22.58 7.38 -14.03
CA GLY A 140 -21.24 7.93 -14.28
C GLY A 140 -20.75 8.98 -13.29
N GLN A 141 -21.45 9.25 -12.18
CA GLN A 141 -21.00 10.24 -11.19
C GLN A 141 -19.77 9.72 -10.44
N VAL A 142 -18.64 10.42 -10.53
CA VAL A 142 -17.32 9.94 -10.08
C VAL A 142 -17.29 9.56 -8.59
N LEU A 143 -17.83 10.41 -7.71
CA LEU A 143 -17.81 10.12 -6.27
C LEU A 143 -18.72 8.93 -5.94
N SER A 144 -19.93 8.90 -6.50
CA SER A 144 -20.87 7.78 -6.33
C SER A 144 -20.27 6.47 -6.84
N PHE A 145 -19.58 6.50 -7.99
CA PHE A 145 -18.85 5.36 -8.54
C PHE A 145 -17.81 4.81 -7.56
N LEU A 146 -16.96 5.68 -7.00
CA LEU A 146 -15.91 5.28 -6.07
C LEU A 146 -16.48 4.68 -4.78
N PHE A 147 -17.55 5.27 -4.22
CA PHE A 147 -18.22 4.72 -3.04
C PHE A 147 -18.90 3.39 -3.30
N ASN A 148 -19.65 3.28 -4.41
CA ASN A 148 -20.34 2.05 -4.78
C ASN A 148 -19.33 0.93 -5.07
N LEU A 149 -18.24 1.22 -5.78
CA LEU A 149 -17.15 0.26 -5.99
C LEU A 149 -16.55 -0.23 -4.67
N ASN A 150 -16.27 0.69 -3.73
CA ASN A 150 -15.72 0.35 -2.42
C ASN A 150 -16.65 -0.58 -1.64
N ASP A 151 -17.94 -0.23 -1.58
CA ASP A 151 -18.96 -1.01 -0.90
C ASP A 151 -19.20 -2.37 -1.58
N LYS A 152 -19.21 -2.44 -2.91
CA LYS A 152 -19.34 -3.71 -3.65
C LYS A 152 -18.19 -4.64 -3.36
N ILE A 153 -16.94 -4.17 -3.37
CA ILE A 153 -15.81 -5.05 -3.05
C ILE A 153 -15.92 -5.52 -1.59
N TYR A 154 -16.18 -4.60 -0.65
CA TYR A 154 -16.32 -4.91 0.76
C TYR A 154 -17.41 -5.96 1.04
N ARG A 155 -18.61 -5.81 0.45
CA ARG A 155 -19.75 -6.71 0.71
C ARG A 155 -19.67 -8.03 -0.01
N ASN A 156 -19.07 -8.06 -1.20
CA ASN A 156 -19.09 -9.24 -2.06
C ASN A 156 -17.81 -10.06 -2.00
N CYS A 157 -16.70 -9.56 -1.42
CA CYS A 157 -15.45 -10.29 -1.35
C CYS A 157 -15.09 -10.64 0.11
N GLN A 158 -14.78 -11.90 0.35
CA GLN A 158 -14.31 -12.37 1.65
C GLN A 158 -12.81 -12.07 1.82
N GLN A 159 -12.45 -11.36 2.89
CA GLN A 159 -11.05 -11.16 3.24
C GLN A 159 -10.40 -12.47 3.73
N ILE A 160 -9.19 -12.75 3.24
CA ILE A 160 -8.30 -13.81 3.75
C ILE A 160 -6.94 -13.24 4.11
N ILE A 161 -6.27 -13.88 5.08
CA ILE A 161 -4.91 -13.52 5.47
C ILE A 161 -3.91 -14.27 4.58
N ARG A 162 -2.98 -13.52 3.98
CA ARG A 162 -1.90 -14.07 3.14
C ARG A 162 -0.58 -13.41 3.54
N ILE A 163 0.34 -14.20 4.08
CA ILE A 163 1.64 -13.69 4.59
C ILE A 163 2.56 -13.29 3.44
N THR A 164 2.62 -14.08 2.36
CA THR A 164 3.58 -13.91 1.26
C THR A 164 2.93 -13.93 -0.11
N GLY A 165 3.69 -13.54 -1.13
CA GLY A 165 3.29 -13.59 -2.53
C GLY A 165 2.75 -12.26 -3.07
N GLU A 166 2.72 -12.14 -4.39
CA GLU A 166 2.18 -10.97 -5.07
C GLU A 166 0.65 -10.90 -4.94
N PRO A 167 0.06 -9.70 -5.14
CA PRO A 167 -1.37 -9.58 -5.38
C PRO A 167 -1.84 -10.49 -6.52
N TYR A 168 -3.00 -11.11 -6.36
CA TYR A 168 -3.67 -11.84 -7.43
C TYR A 168 -4.01 -10.90 -8.59
N LEU A 169 -4.14 -11.48 -9.79
CA LEU A 169 -4.73 -10.73 -10.89
C LEU A 169 -6.15 -10.29 -10.49
N PRO A 170 -6.53 -9.02 -10.73
CA PRO A 170 -7.83 -8.46 -10.38
C PRO A 170 -9.04 -9.33 -10.72
N GLY A 171 -9.08 -9.89 -11.94
CA GLY A 171 -10.17 -10.76 -12.38
C GLY A 171 -10.30 -12.02 -11.53
N ASN A 172 -9.21 -12.58 -11.01
CA ASN A 172 -9.27 -13.74 -10.11
C ASN A 172 -9.89 -13.37 -8.76
N THR A 173 -9.53 -12.22 -8.20
CA THR A 173 -10.13 -11.71 -6.96
C THR A 173 -11.64 -11.50 -7.14
N TRP A 174 -12.05 -10.88 -8.25
CA TRP A 174 -13.46 -10.62 -8.53
C TRP A 174 -14.27 -11.87 -8.85
N LYS A 175 -13.70 -12.86 -9.55
CA LYS A 175 -14.35 -14.15 -9.83
C LYS A 175 -14.53 -14.99 -8.59
N ASN A 176 -13.46 -15.13 -7.80
CA ASN A 176 -13.45 -15.99 -6.63
C ASN A 176 -14.08 -15.32 -5.40
N LYS A 177 -14.36 -14.00 -5.47
CA LYS A 177 -14.95 -13.23 -4.37
C LYS A 177 -14.14 -13.38 -3.08
N GLN A 178 -12.82 -13.46 -3.19
CA GLN A 178 -11.93 -13.73 -2.07
C GLN A 178 -10.53 -13.18 -2.33
N GLY A 179 -9.91 -12.60 -1.31
CA GLY A 179 -8.56 -12.03 -1.40
C GLY A 179 -8.09 -11.39 -0.10
N SER A 180 -6.81 -11.03 -0.05
CA SER A 180 -6.22 -10.20 1.01
C SER A 180 -6.38 -8.71 0.70
N CYS A 181 -6.05 -7.82 1.66
CA CYS A 181 -6.15 -6.37 1.46
C CYS A 181 -5.44 -5.90 0.18
N ARG A 182 -4.23 -6.38 -0.10
CA ARG A 182 -3.49 -6.07 -1.34
C ARG A 182 -4.18 -6.55 -2.61
N ASP A 183 -4.95 -7.65 -2.55
CA ASP A 183 -5.70 -8.18 -3.70
C ASP A 183 -6.91 -7.29 -4.02
N PHE A 184 -7.58 -6.77 -2.98
CA PHE A 184 -8.69 -5.84 -3.14
C PHE A 184 -8.23 -4.48 -3.66
N VAL A 185 -7.06 -4.00 -3.23
CA VAL A 185 -6.47 -2.76 -3.72
C VAL A 185 -6.17 -2.83 -5.22
N VAL A 186 -5.51 -3.89 -5.71
CA VAL A 186 -5.23 -4.01 -7.15
C VAL A 186 -6.50 -4.20 -7.98
N LEU A 187 -7.52 -4.88 -7.43
CA LEU A 187 -8.84 -4.95 -8.07
C LEU A 187 -9.47 -3.57 -8.20
N PHE A 188 -9.56 -2.81 -7.11
CA PHE A 188 -10.12 -1.46 -7.12
C PHE A 188 -9.37 -0.55 -8.09
N MET A 189 -8.03 -0.61 -8.06
CA MET A 189 -7.15 0.16 -8.95
C MET A 189 -7.48 -0.11 -10.41
N ASP A 190 -7.57 -1.38 -10.83
CA ASP A 190 -7.82 -1.72 -12.23
C ASP A 190 -9.26 -1.40 -12.66
N VAL A 191 -10.27 -1.53 -11.78
CA VAL A 191 -11.63 -1.05 -12.07
C VAL A 191 -11.65 0.47 -12.31
N CYS A 192 -10.93 1.25 -11.49
CA CYS A 192 -10.77 2.69 -11.72
C CYS A 192 -10.11 2.99 -13.07
N ARG A 193 -9.07 2.22 -13.42
CA ARG A 193 -8.31 2.39 -14.66
C ARG A 193 -9.16 2.05 -15.90
N CYS A 194 -10.10 1.11 -15.81
CA CYS A 194 -11.07 0.83 -16.87
C CYS A 194 -11.92 2.05 -17.26
N VAL A 195 -12.23 2.92 -16.29
CA VAL A 195 -13.00 4.17 -16.52
C VAL A 195 -12.09 5.40 -16.63
N GLY A 196 -10.78 5.20 -16.79
CA GLY A 196 -9.81 6.26 -17.04
C GLY A 196 -9.26 6.97 -15.82
N LEU A 197 -9.70 6.63 -14.59
CA LEU A 197 -9.18 7.22 -13.35
C LEU A 197 -7.76 6.74 -13.03
N ALA A 198 -6.90 7.65 -12.59
CA ALA A 198 -5.56 7.33 -12.12
C ALA A 198 -5.61 6.85 -10.67
N SER A 199 -4.94 5.73 -10.39
CA SER A 199 -4.96 5.09 -9.07
C SER A 199 -3.58 4.57 -8.67
N ARG A 200 -3.32 4.55 -7.35
CA ARG A 200 -2.09 4.02 -6.76
C ARG A 200 -2.36 3.15 -5.55
N PHE A 201 -1.44 2.21 -5.33
CA PHE A 201 -1.40 1.35 -4.16
C PHE A 201 -0.78 2.13 -3.01
N VAL A 202 -1.36 2.04 -1.81
CA VAL A 202 -0.77 2.56 -0.59
C VAL A 202 -0.57 1.43 0.41
N SER A 203 0.61 1.37 1.01
CA SER A 203 0.93 0.48 2.12
C SER A 203 1.14 1.30 3.38
N GLY A 204 0.63 0.82 4.51
CA GLY A 204 0.70 1.55 5.77
C GLY A 204 0.12 0.80 6.95
N TYR A 205 -0.18 1.55 8.01
CA TYR A 205 -0.86 1.05 9.18
C TYR A 205 -2.32 1.49 9.18
N GLN A 206 -3.18 0.67 9.77
CA GLN A 206 -4.56 1.01 10.05
C GLN A 206 -4.82 0.68 11.52
N GLU A 207 -5.44 1.60 12.25
CA GLU A 207 -5.59 1.51 13.71
C GLU A 207 -6.25 0.18 14.13
N GLY A 208 -7.20 -0.32 13.33
CA GLY A 208 -7.92 -1.56 13.57
C GLY A 208 -8.89 -1.48 14.73
N ASP A 209 -9.46 -2.63 15.10
CA ASP A 209 -10.16 -2.77 16.38
C ASP A 209 -9.13 -3.01 17.48
N LEU A 210 -9.31 -2.35 18.63
CA LEU A 210 -8.41 -2.49 19.78
C LEU A 210 -8.34 -3.94 20.31
N ASP A 211 -9.40 -4.72 20.11
CA ASP A 211 -9.54 -6.10 20.58
C ASP A 211 -8.91 -7.14 19.63
N GLN A 212 -8.37 -6.73 18.48
CA GLN A 212 -7.64 -7.64 17.58
C GLN A 212 -6.21 -7.86 18.09
N GLY A 213 -5.91 -9.12 18.42
CA GLY A 213 -4.62 -9.51 19.01
C GLY A 213 -3.44 -9.49 18.03
N GLU A 214 -3.67 -9.76 16.74
CA GLU A 214 -2.62 -9.72 15.71
C GLU A 214 -2.89 -8.59 14.71
N ARG A 215 -1.88 -7.73 14.50
CA ARG A 215 -1.93 -6.65 13.52
C ARG A 215 -0.93 -6.90 12.40
N HIS A 216 -1.34 -6.61 11.18
CA HIS A 216 -0.53 -6.69 9.99
C HIS A 216 -0.44 -5.33 9.31
N LEU A 217 0.56 -5.15 8.44
CA LEU A 217 0.53 -4.02 7.52
C LEU A 217 -0.74 -4.09 6.68
N HIS A 218 -1.34 -2.92 6.49
CA HIS A 218 -2.55 -2.76 5.73
C HIS A 218 -2.28 -2.08 4.39
N ALA A 219 -3.20 -2.26 3.45
CA ALA A 219 -3.14 -1.62 2.16
C ALA A 219 -4.50 -1.05 1.76
N TRP A 220 -4.46 0.09 1.10
CA TRP A 220 -5.63 0.74 0.51
C TRP A 220 -5.27 1.36 -0.84
N VAL A 221 -6.28 1.82 -1.58
CA VAL A 221 -6.08 2.50 -2.86
C VAL A 221 -6.20 4.00 -2.66
N GLU A 222 -5.42 4.77 -3.41
CA GLU A 222 -5.70 6.19 -3.61
C GLU A 222 -6.03 6.48 -5.07
N VAL A 223 -7.00 7.35 -5.30
CA VAL A 223 -7.44 7.80 -6.63
C VAL A 223 -7.16 9.29 -6.77
N TYR A 224 -6.57 9.72 -7.89
CA TYR A 224 -6.26 11.12 -8.13
C TYR A 224 -7.48 11.86 -8.70
N LEU A 225 -8.01 12.78 -7.89
CA LEU A 225 -9.19 13.58 -8.20
C LEU A 225 -8.81 15.07 -8.33
N PRO A 226 -8.88 15.67 -9.52
CA PRO A 226 -8.63 17.10 -9.71
C PRO A 226 -9.47 17.97 -8.77
N GLY A 227 -8.82 18.92 -8.07
CA GLY A 227 -9.41 19.72 -7.00
C GLY A 227 -9.31 19.07 -5.60
N GLY A 228 -9.29 17.74 -5.52
CA GLY A 228 -9.11 16.98 -4.27
C GLY A 228 -7.69 16.46 -4.03
N GLY A 229 -6.92 16.18 -5.08
CA GLY A 229 -5.66 15.43 -5.01
C GLY A 229 -5.90 13.92 -4.87
N TRP A 230 -4.95 13.21 -4.27
CA TRP A 230 -5.07 11.78 -3.98
C TRP A 230 -6.06 11.54 -2.83
N LYS A 231 -7.08 10.71 -3.05
CA LYS A 231 -8.09 10.34 -2.05
C LYS A 231 -8.14 8.84 -1.84
N GLY A 232 -8.09 8.43 -0.57
CA GLY A 232 -7.98 7.03 -0.20
C GLY A 232 -9.33 6.33 -0.01
N TYR A 233 -9.40 5.08 -0.45
CA TYR A 233 -10.52 4.17 -0.26
C TYR A 233 -9.99 2.82 0.22
N ASP A 234 -10.59 2.30 1.28
CA ASP A 234 -10.23 1.03 1.89
C ASP A 234 -11.31 -0.02 1.59
N PRO A 235 -11.13 -0.84 0.52
CA PRO A 235 -12.11 -1.84 0.13
C PRO A 235 -12.18 -3.04 1.08
N THR A 236 -11.20 -3.20 1.98
CA THR A 236 -11.24 -4.23 3.01
C THR A 236 -12.27 -3.89 4.08
N HIS A 237 -12.45 -2.62 4.38
CA HIS A 237 -13.37 -2.15 5.43
C HIS A 237 -14.58 -1.38 4.88
N GLY A 238 -14.64 -1.12 3.57
CA GLY A 238 -15.70 -0.31 2.96
C GLY A 238 -15.62 1.17 3.35
N LEU A 239 -14.44 1.66 3.76
CA LEU A 239 -14.26 3.00 4.30
C LEU A 239 -13.61 3.96 3.31
N ALA A 240 -13.94 5.25 3.43
CA ALA A 240 -13.06 6.30 2.94
C ALA A 240 -11.93 6.51 3.96
N VAL A 241 -10.70 6.63 3.47
CA VAL A 241 -9.50 6.76 4.31
C VAL A 241 -9.47 8.12 4.99
N SER A 242 -9.21 8.13 6.30
CA SER A 242 -9.16 9.34 7.14
C SER A 242 -8.06 9.20 8.20
N ASP A 243 -8.27 9.69 9.41
CA ASP A 243 -7.26 9.84 10.45
C ASP A 243 -6.85 8.55 11.17
N ARG A 244 -7.50 7.41 10.85
CA ARG A 244 -7.19 6.06 11.36
C ARG A 244 -6.25 5.25 10.46
N HIS A 245 -5.78 5.83 9.36
CA HIS A 245 -4.83 5.22 8.43
C HIS A 245 -3.53 6.04 8.39
N ILE A 246 -2.39 5.38 8.54
CA ILE A 246 -1.07 6.00 8.56
C ILE A 246 -0.29 5.50 7.36
N SER A 247 -0.06 6.36 6.38
CA SER A 247 0.60 6.01 5.13
C SER A 247 2.12 5.88 5.30
N LEU A 248 2.71 4.84 4.70
CA LEU A 248 4.16 4.66 4.64
C LEU A 248 4.68 4.95 3.23
N VAL A 249 4.09 4.32 2.23
CA VAL A 249 4.55 4.35 0.84
C VAL A 249 3.37 4.24 -0.09
N SER A 250 3.44 4.95 -1.22
CA SER A 250 2.45 4.91 -2.28
C SER A 250 3.11 4.79 -3.65
N SER A 251 2.61 3.94 -4.54
CA SER A 251 3.15 3.74 -5.89
C SER A 251 2.07 3.19 -6.84
N PRO A 252 2.10 3.50 -8.15
CA PRO A 252 1.21 2.85 -9.09
C PRO A 252 1.49 1.34 -9.26
N ILE A 253 2.67 0.90 -8.84
CA ILE A 253 3.15 -0.48 -8.96
C ILE A 253 3.24 -1.11 -7.56
N PRO A 254 2.39 -2.09 -7.21
CA PRO A 254 2.29 -2.64 -5.85
C PRO A 254 3.62 -3.13 -5.25
N ARG A 255 4.51 -3.72 -6.05
CA ARG A 255 5.81 -4.22 -5.56
C ARG A 255 6.69 -3.12 -4.96
N TYR A 256 6.55 -1.87 -5.43
CA TYR A 256 7.29 -0.73 -4.89
C TYR A 256 6.70 -0.21 -3.58
N CYS A 257 5.60 -0.80 -3.11
CA CYS A 257 5.04 -0.58 -1.78
C CYS A 257 5.39 -1.72 -0.79
N ALA A 258 6.24 -2.68 -1.18
CA ALA A 258 6.72 -3.71 -0.27
C ALA A 258 7.53 -3.06 0.88
N PRO A 259 7.24 -3.42 2.15
CA PRO A 259 7.85 -2.76 3.31
C PRO A 259 9.36 -2.97 3.38
N VAL A 260 9.83 -4.16 3.01
CA VAL A 260 11.24 -4.54 2.95
C VAL A 260 11.46 -5.17 1.58
N GLU A 261 12.43 -4.65 0.84
CA GLU A 261 12.88 -5.20 -0.44
C GLU A 261 14.38 -5.45 -0.37
N GLY A 262 14.81 -6.65 -0.71
CA GLY A 262 16.21 -7.04 -0.65
C GLY A 262 16.39 -8.51 -0.95
N ASN A 263 17.65 -8.91 -1.16
CA ASN A 263 18.00 -10.29 -1.47
C ASN A 263 19.07 -10.79 -0.50
N ALA A 264 19.05 -12.09 -0.22
CA ALA A 264 20.07 -12.79 0.53
C ALA A 264 20.71 -13.87 -0.35
N ARG A 265 22.01 -14.10 -0.19
CA ARG A 265 22.74 -15.19 -0.87
C ARG A 265 23.53 -16.00 0.14
N PRO A 266 23.73 -17.32 -0.05
CA PRO A 266 24.45 -18.12 0.92
C PRO A 266 25.92 -17.71 0.94
N VAL A 267 26.58 -17.82 2.09
CA VAL A 267 28.03 -17.65 2.19
C VAL A 267 28.73 -18.75 1.37
N ASN A 268 28.22 -19.98 1.42
CA ASN A 268 28.75 -21.12 0.71
C ASN A 268 27.96 -21.38 -0.59
N LEU A 269 28.64 -21.34 -1.74
CA LEU A 269 28.04 -21.44 -3.07
C LEU A 269 27.62 -22.88 -3.49
N GLY A 270 27.67 -23.84 -2.58
CA GLY A 270 27.52 -25.28 -2.85
C GLY A 270 26.10 -25.79 -3.12
N HIS A 271 25.23 -25.01 -3.77
CA HIS A 271 23.83 -25.34 -4.06
C HIS A 271 22.96 -25.62 -2.81
N GLN A 272 22.95 -24.73 -1.83
CA GLN A 272 21.97 -24.79 -0.74
C GLN A 272 20.86 -23.76 -0.99
N VAL A 273 19.62 -24.25 -1.02
CA VAL A 273 18.42 -23.40 -0.98
C VAL A 273 18.44 -22.65 0.35
N ILE A 274 18.33 -21.32 0.29
CA ILE A 274 18.11 -20.52 1.49
C ILE A 274 16.64 -20.63 1.83
N GLU A 275 16.36 -21.10 3.04
CA GLU A 275 15.04 -20.99 3.64
C GLU A 275 15.06 -19.88 4.68
N SER A 276 14.04 -19.04 4.66
CA SER A 276 13.86 -17.98 5.65
C SER A 276 12.51 -18.13 6.34
N GLN A 277 12.51 -18.02 7.66
CA GLN A 277 11.29 -17.88 8.45
C GLN A 277 11.08 -16.41 8.79
N LEU A 278 9.87 -15.90 8.53
CA LEU A 278 9.49 -14.53 8.79
C LEU A 278 8.57 -14.46 10.01
N SER A 279 8.91 -13.61 10.98
CA SER A 279 7.98 -13.17 12.02
C SER A 279 7.82 -11.66 11.97
N SER A 280 6.61 -11.18 12.24
CA SER A 280 6.29 -9.75 12.21
C SER A 280 5.32 -9.42 13.33
N THR A 281 5.60 -8.35 14.07
CA THR A 281 4.71 -7.84 15.13
C THR A 281 4.52 -6.34 14.96
N ILE A 282 3.29 -5.89 15.15
CA ILE A 282 2.91 -4.47 15.04
C ILE A 282 2.09 -4.11 16.27
N SER A 283 2.48 -3.05 16.97
CA SER A 283 1.66 -2.37 17.98
C SER A 283 1.38 -0.95 17.54
N ILE A 284 0.14 -0.49 17.72
CA ILE A 284 -0.29 0.88 17.44
C ILE A 284 -1.13 1.34 18.62
N ASP A 285 -0.61 2.33 19.33
CA ASP A 285 -1.20 2.90 20.53
C ASP A 285 -1.59 4.36 20.25
N LEU A 286 -2.82 4.73 20.59
CA LEU A 286 -3.28 6.12 20.54
C LEU A 286 -2.73 6.87 21.76
N LEU A 287 -1.95 7.92 21.52
CA LEU A 287 -1.40 8.78 22.57
C LEU A 287 -2.45 9.81 22.98
N SER A 288 -2.62 9.96 24.29
CA SER A 288 -3.50 10.97 24.91
C SER A 288 -2.99 12.39 24.75
#